data_AF-A0A6L8BZG8-F1
#
_entry.id   AF-A0A6L8BZG8-F1
#
_cell.length_a   1.000
_cell.length_b   1.000
_cell.length_c   1.000
_cell.angle_alpha   90.00
_cell.angle_beta   90.00
_cell.angle_gamma   90.00
#
_symmetry.space_group_name_H-M   'P 1'
#
loop_
_entity.id
_entity.type
_entity.pdbx_description
1 polymer ?
#
loop_
_entity_poly.entity_id
_entity_poly.type
_entity_poly.pdbx_seq_one_letter_code
_entity_poly.pdbx_strand_id
1 'polypeptide(L)' 'MMRLEPRTETTLVRAVLMPCLAILVTLILAGILVMLADASPLQAFSLVLKGAAGSQFAILETLTRATPLIFT' A
#
# COMPACT_ATOMS: atom_id res chain seq x y z
N MET A 1 -17.51 26.24 2.54
CA MET A 1 -16.49 25.99 3.59
C MET A 1 -16.46 24.50 3.88
N MET A 2 -15.28 23.89 3.99
CA MET A 2 -15.13 22.46 4.31
C MET A 2 -15.46 22.25 5.79
N ARG A 3 -16.54 21.51 6.10
CA ARG A 3 -16.94 21.18 7.47
C ARG A 3 -16.44 19.78 7.80
N LEU A 4 -15.42 19.69 8.66
CA LEU A 4 -14.90 18.42 9.14
C LEU A 4 -15.84 17.88 10.23
N GLU A 5 -16.62 16.86 9.91
CA GLU A 5 -17.45 16.16 10.89
C GLU A 5 -16.68 14.96 11.46
N PRO A 6 -16.51 14.87 12.79
CA PRO A 6 -15.87 13.73 13.41
C PRO A 6 -16.58 12.42 13.03
N ARG A 7 -15.80 11.41 12.62
CA ARG A 7 -16.33 10.05 12.48
C ARG A 7 -16.74 9.55 13.86
N THR A 8 -18.04 9.46 14.12
CA THR A 8 -18.61 9.08 15.43
C THR A 8 -18.17 7.68 15.89
N GLU A 9 -17.93 6.75 14.95
CA GLU A 9 -17.66 5.34 15.25
C GLU A 9 -16.47 4.80 14.42
N THR A 10 -15.24 5.05 14.88
CA THR A 10 -14.04 4.33 14.40
C THR A 10 -13.71 3.19 15.35
N THR A 11 -14.46 2.09 15.23
CA THR A 11 -14.09 0.81 15.87
C THR A 11 -12.72 0.36 15.38
N LEU A 12 -11.89 -0.22 16.27
CA LEU A 12 -10.58 -0.80 15.94
C LEU A 12 -10.63 -1.76 14.76
N VAL A 13 -11.68 -2.59 14.69
CA VAL A 13 -11.96 -3.47 13.55
C VAL A 13 -11.97 -2.68 12.25
N ARG A 14 -12.70 -1.57 12.16
CA ARG A 14 -12.79 -0.78 10.93
C ARG A 14 -11.47 -0.07 10.61
N ALA A 15 -10.75 0.38 11.64
CA ALA A 15 -9.46 1.05 11.49
C ALA A 15 -8.36 0.14 10.93
N VAL A 16 -8.41 -1.17 11.20
CA VAL A 16 -7.41 -2.14 10.73
C VAL A 16 -7.90 -2.96 9.54
N LEU A 17 -9.13 -3.46 9.59
CA LEU A 17 -9.69 -4.35 8.57
C LEU A 17 -9.83 -3.65 7.22
N MET A 18 -10.28 -2.38 7.21
CA MET A 18 -10.47 -1.64 5.96
C MET A 18 -9.13 -1.43 5.22
N PRO A 19 -8.05 -0.92 5.85
CA PRO A 19 -6.74 -0.86 5.20
C PRO A 19 -6.20 -2.23 4.76
N CYS A 20 -6.33 -3.26 5.61
CA CYS A 20 -5.86 -4.60 5.24
C CYS A 20 -6.57 -5.16 4.00
N LEU A 21 -7.90 -4.99 3.91
CA LEU A 21 -8.67 -5.37 2.73
C LEU A 21 -8.27 -4.55 1.50
N ALA A 22 -8.04 -3.24 1.64
CA ALA A 22 -7.58 -2.40 0.54
C ALA A 22 -6.22 -2.87 -0.01
N ILE A 23 -5.27 -3.20 0.88
CA ILE A 23 -3.97 -3.76 0.49
C ILE A 23 -4.16 -5.10 -0.24
N LEU A 24 -4.97 -6.01 0.31
CA LEU A 24 -5.23 -7.32 -0.30
C LEU A 24 -5.83 -7.19 -1.71
N VAL A 25 -6.87 -6.37 -1.87
CA VAL A 25 -7.51 -6.12 -3.17
C VAL A 25 -6.52 -5.51 -4.15
N THR A 26 -5.69 -4.56 -3.70
CA THR A 26 -4.65 -3.94 -4.54
C THR A 26 -3.64 -4.97 -5.04
N LEU A 27 -3.16 -5.86 -4.16
CA LEU A 27 -2.24 -6.94 -4.53
C LEU A 27 -2.88 -7.93 -5.52
N ILE A 28 -4.16 -8.28 -5.34
CA ILE A 28 -4.87 -9.16 -6.26
C ILE A 28 -4.98 -8.50 -7.64
N LEU A 29 -5.43 -7.25 -7.71
CA LEU A 29 -5.60 -6.53 -8.98
C LEU A 29 -4.26 -6.33 -9.69
N ALA A 30 -3.22 -5.89 -8.97
CA ALA A 30 -1.88 -5.77 -9.52
C ALA A 30 -1.34 -7.13 -10.00
N GLY A 31 -1.59 -8.20 -9.24
CA GLY A 31 -1.18 -9.55 -9.59
C GLY A 31 -1.83 -10.04 -10.89
N ILE A 32 -3.12 -9.78 -11.08
CA ILE A 32 -3.83 -10.07 -12.33
C ILE A 32 -3.15 -9.35 -13.51
N LEU A 33 -2.81 -8.07 -13.36
CA LEU A 33 -2.11 -7.33 -14.42
C LEU A 33 -0.74 -7.92 -14.74
N VAL A 34 0.01 -8.36 -13.73
CA VAL A 34 1.29 -9.04 -13.94
C VAL A 34 1.11 -10.37 -14.68
N MET A 35 0.08 -11.15 -14.35
CA MET A 35 -0.24 -12.39 -15.07
C MET A 35 -0.63 -12.15 -16.52
N LEU A 36 -1.39 -11.08 -16.80
CA LEU A 36 -1.76 -10.70 -18.16
C LEU A 36 -0.54 -10.32 -19.01
N ALA A 37 0.56 -9.91 -18.38
CA ALA A 37 1.85 -9.63 -19.02
C ALA A 37 2.75 -10.88 -19.13
N ASP A 38 2.23 -12.08 -18.87
CA ASP A 38 2.97 -13.36 -18.88
C ASP A 38 4.14 -13.41 -17.87
N ALA A 39 4.01 -12.67 -16.76
CA ALA A 39 5.00 -12.62 -15.68
C ALA A 39 4.45 -13.25 -14.38
N SER A 40 5.36 -13.66 -13.50
CA SER A 40 5.00 -14.23 -12.18
C SER A 40 4.70 -13.12 -11.16
N PRO A 41 3.48 -13.03 -10.60
CA PRO A 41 3.13 -12.03 -9.59
C PRO A 41 4.01 -12.10 -8.34
N LEU A 42 4.33 -13.31 -7.88
CA LEU A 42 5.16 -13.50 -6.69
C LEU A 42 6.58 -12.95 -6.90
N GLN A 43 7.17 -13.21 -8.07
CA GLN A 43 8.47 -12.64 -8.41
C GLN A 43 8.39 -11.12 -8.52
N ALA A 44 7.39 -10.58 -9.22
CA ALA A 44 7.19 -9.14 -9.34
C ALA A 44 7.07 -8.46 -7.96
N PHE A 45 6.24 -8.99 -7.07
CA PHE A 45 6.09 -8.44 -5.71
C PHE A 45 7.35 -8.58 -4.88
N SER A 46 8.10 -9.68 -5.01
CA SER A 46 9.40 -9.82 -4.33
C SER A 46 10.42 -8.78 -4.80
N LEU A 47 10.43 -8.46 -6.10
CA LEU A 47 11.29 -7.43 -6.69
C LEU A 47 10.89 -6.04 -6.19
N VAL A 48 9.59 -5.74 -6.14
CA VAL A 48 9.06 -4.49 -5.55
C VAL A 48 9.47 -4.38 -4.09
N LEU A 49 9.29 -5.43 -3.30
CA LEU A 49 9.64 -5.43 -1.87
C LEU A 49 11.15 -5.24 -1.67
N LYS A 50 11.98 -5.89 -2.49
CA LYS A 50 13.43 -5.70 -2.49
C LYS A 50 13.83 -4.28 -2.92
N GLY A 51 13.13 -3.70 -3.89
CA GLY A 51 13.34 -2.31 -4.33
C GLY A 51 12.95 -1.28 -3.27
N ALA A 52 11.90 -1.56 -2.48
CA ALA A 52 11.40 -0.66 -1.44
C ALA A 52 12.13 -0.79 -0.10
N ALA A 53 12.58 -2.01 0.27
CA ALA A 53 13.11 -2.29 1.61
C ALA A 53 14.42 -3.12 1.64
N GLY A 54 15.02 -3.43 0.49
CA GLY A 54 16.19 -4.32 0.42
C GLY A 54 17.52 -3.69 0.80
N SER A 55 17.57 -2.38 1.06
CA SER A 55 18.76 -1.66 1.54
C SER A 55 18.37 -0.46 2.40
N GLN A 56 19.32 0.08 3.16
CA GLN A 56 19.09 1.30 3.93
C GLN A 56 18.67 2.47 3.04
N PHE A 57 19.28 2.62 1.87
CA PHE A 57 18.92 3.66 0.91
C PHE A 57 17.47 3.48 0.40
N ALA A 58 17.10 2.26 0.01
CA ALA A 58 15.75 1.95 -0.47
C ALA A 58 14.65 2.28 0.55
N ILE A 59 14.88 1.93 1.83
CA ILE A 59 13.95 2.25 2.91
C ILE A 59 13.82 3.77 3.08
N LEU A 60 14.95 4.49 3.12
CA LEU A 60 14.94 5.94 3.30
C LEU A 60 14.29 6.66 2.11
N GLU A 61 14.55 6.21 0.89
CA GLU A 61 13.90 6.74 -0.31
C GLU A 61 12.39 6.50 -0.27
N THR A 62 11.96 5.28 0.04
CA THR A 62 10.55 4.93 0.17
C THR A 62 9.85 5.81 1.20
N LEU A 63 10.44 5.98 2.39
CA LEU A 63 9.89 6.85 3.44
C LEU A 63 9.86 8.32 2.99
N THR A 64 10.92 8.81 2.36
CA THR A 64 10.99 10.20 1.88
C THR A 64 9.90 10.49 0.85
N ARG A 65 9.59 9.53 -0.03
CA ARG A 65 8.51 9.65 -1.03
C ARG A 65 7.13 9.46 -0.43
N ALA A 66 6.97 8.55 0.54
CA ALA A 66 5.67 8.22 1.14
C ALA A 66 5.21 9.24 2.18
N THR A 67 6.12 9.83 2.97
CA THR A 67 5.81 10.79 4.04
C THR A 67 4.85 11.90 3.60
N PRO A 68 5.10 12.67 2.52
CA PRO A 68 4.16 13.72 2.11
C PRO A 68 2.77 13.18 1.78
N LEU A 69 2.66 11.99 1.19
CA LEU A 69 1.36 11.37 0.86
C LEU A 69 0.59 10.89 2.09
N ILE A 70 1.28 10.53 3.17
CA ILE A 70 0.66 10.11 4.43
C ILE A 70 0.03 11.31 5.15
N PHE A 71 0.62 12.50 4.99
CA PHE A 71 0.18 13.73 5.67
C PHE A 71 -0.74 14.62 4.81
N THR A 72 -1.29 14.08 3.71
CA THR A 72 -2.33 14.73 2.88
C THR A 72 -3.66 13.99 3.02
#